data_AF-A0A3M1BRN8-F1
#
_entry.id   AF-A0A3M1BRN8-F1
#
_cell.length_a   1.000
_cell.length_b   1.000
_cell.length_c   1.000
_cell.angle_alpha   90.00
_cell.angle_beta   90.00
_cell.angle_gamma   90.00
#
_symmetry.space_group_name_H-M   'P 1'
#
loop_
_entity.id
_entity.type
_entity.pdbx_description
1 polymer ?
#
loop_
_entity_poly.entity_id
_entity_poly.type
_entity_poly.pdbx_seq_one_letter_code
_entity_poly.pdbx_strand_id
1 'polypeptide(L)' 'MMERGYKGVFSRMGEGLLERFIEDLKKELQEKPEDPELLLKLGVACVRAGKVSEAREVYKRLKLIDQQKAKELLDLIYEV' A
#
# COMPACT_ATOMS: atom_id res chain seq x y z
N MET A 1 -0.89 -11.69 -19.70
CA MET A 1 -1.06 -12.30 -18.36
C MET A 1 -0.46 -11.35 -17.33
N MET A 2 -1.10 -11.23 -16.17
CA MET A 2 -0.91 -10.25 -15.07
C MET A 2 -1.70 -8.95 -15.22
N GLU A 3 -3.02 -9.07 -15.04
CA GLU A 3 -3.86 -7.97 -14.59
C GLU A 3 -3.44 -7.63 -13.14
N ARG A 4 -2.58 -6.63 -12.97
CA ARG A 4 -2.23 -6.07 -11.65
C ARG A 4 -3.49 -5.47 -11.02
N GLY A 5 -4.22 -6.29 -10.28
CA GLY A 5 -5.57 -6.07 -9.76
C GLY A 5 -5.78 -4.86 -8.84
N TYR A 6 -4.73 -4.10 -8.51
CA TYR A 6 -4.84 -2.89 -7.70
C TYR A 6 -5.14 -1.63 -8.51
N LYS A 7 -4.85 -1.60 -9.83
CA LYS A 7 -5.23 -0.44 -10.66
C LYS A 7 -6.75 -0.27 -10.66
N GLY A 8 -7.56 -1.32 -10.76
CA GLY A 8 -9.02 -1.19 -10.86
C GLY A 8 -9.73 -0.61 -9.63
N VAL A 9 -9.41 -1.10 -8.43
CA VAL A 9 -10.07 -0.69 -7.18
C VAL A 9 -9.70 0.72 -6.73
N PHE A 10 -8.45 1.13 -6.95
CA PHE A 10 -7.96 2.44 -6.50
C PHE A 10 -8.03 3.54 -7.58
N SER A 11 -8.10 3.21 -8.88
CA SER A 11 -8.12 4.22 -9.96
C SER A 11 -9.39 5.09 -9.97
N ARG A 12 -10.45 4.69 -9.28
CA ARG A 12 -11.69 5.47 -9.16
C ARG A 12 -11.86 6.11 -7.77
N MET A 13 -10.93 5.89 -6.84
CA MET A 13 -10.98 6.54 -5.54
C MET A 13 -10.48 7.98 -5.67
N GLY A 14 -11.30 8.94 -5.28
CA GLY A 14 -10.86 10.33 -5.14
C GLY A 14 -9.87 10.48 -3.98
N GLU A 15 -9.07 11.55 -4.00
CA GLU A 15 -8.01 11.81 -3.01
C GLU A 15 -8.51 11.68 -1.56
N GLY A 16 -9.68 12.25 -1.24
CA GLY A 16 -10.26 12.16 0.12
C GLY A 16 -10.72 10.75 0.53
N LEU A 17 -11.02 9.85 -0.42
CA LEU A 17 -11.33 8.45 -0.11
C LEU A 17 -10.06 7.65 0.15
N LEU A 18 -8.97 7.95 -0.58
CA LEU A 18 -7.66 7.34 -0.34
C LEU A 18 -7.12 7.69 1.05
N GLU A 19 -7.28 8.94 1.49
CA GLU A 19 -6.84 9.34 2.83
C GLU A 19 -7.60 8.61 3.94
N ARG A 20 -8.93 8.52 3.83
CA ARG A 20 -9.74 7.75 4.79
C ARG A 20 -9.36 6.26 4.79
N PHE A 21 -9.08 5.70 3.63
CA PHE A 21 -8.67 4.30 3.51
C PHE A 21 -7.29 4.06 4.17
N ILE A 22 -6.35 5.00 4.01
CA ILE A 22 -5.06 4.97 4.72
C ILE A 22 -5.26 5.00 6.23
N GLU A 23 -6.16 5.85 6.74
CA GLU A 23 -6.47 5.91 8.17
C GLU A 23 -7.09 4.62 8.70
N ASP A 24 -8.01 4.01 7.96
CA ASP A 24 -8.66 2.75 8.33
C ASP A 24 -7.65 1.60 8.42
N LEU A 25 -6.78 1.49 7.41
CA LEU A 25 -5.67 0.53 7.41
C LEU A 25 -4.69 0.78 8.56
N LYS A 26 -4.41 2.04 8.91
CA LYS A 26 -3.57 2.37 10.06
C LYS A 26 -4.18 1.90 11.37
N LYS A 27 -5.51 1.94 11.52
CA LYS A 27 -6.22 1.40 12.70
C LYS A 27 -6.12 -0.12 12.76
N GLU A 28 -6.41 -0.81 11.65
CA GLU A 28 -6.27 -2.26 11.55
C GLU A 28 -4.82 -2.71 11.86
N LEU A 29 -3.83 -1.95 11.38
CA LEU A 29 -2.42 -2.17 11.70
C LEU A 29 -2.06 -1.91 13.16
N GLN A 30 -2.90 -1.24 13.96
CA GLN A 30 -2.65 -1.19 15.42
C GLN A 30 -2.96 -2.53 16.08
N GLU A 31 -3.97 -3.24 15.58
CA GLU A 31 -4.32 -4.57 16.08
C GLU A 31 -3.39 -5.64 15.49
N LYS A 32 -2.99 -5.47 14.22
CA LYS A 32 -2.12 -6.41 13.50
C LYS A 32 -0.94 -5.69 12.83
N PRO A 33 0.06 -5.23 13.61
CA PRO A 33 1.15 -4.39 13.11
C PRO A 33 2.11 -5.07 12.13
N GLU A 34 2.03 -6.39 12.03
CA GLU A 34 2.89 -7.23 11.22
C GLU A 34 2.10 -7.96 10.12
N ASP A 35 0.85 -7.59 9.87
CA ASP A 35 0.09 -8.20 8.79
C ASP A 35 0.62 -7.69 7.43
N PRO A 36 1.22 -8.58 6.62
CA PRO A 36 1.86 -8.16 5.38
C PRO A 36 0.84 -7.76 4.31
N GLU A 37 -0.42 -8.18 4.43
CA GLU A 37 -1.49 -7.82 3.52
C GLU A 37 -2.00 -6.39 3.78
N LEU A 38 -2.18 -6.03 5.05
CA LEU A 38 -2.52 -4.66 5.47
C LEU A 38 -1.40 -3.67 5.12
N LEU A 39 -0.15 -4.05 5.37
CA LEU A 39 1.01 -3.24 4.97
C LEU A 39 1.06 -3.04 3.45
N LEU A 40 0.82 -4.09 2.66
CA LEU A 40 0.76 -3.95 1.20
C LEU A 40 -0.35 -2.97 0.79
N LYS A 41 -1.57 -3.14 1.29
CA LYS A 41 -2.72 -2.26 1.01
C LYS A 41 -2.42 -0.81 1.38
N LEU A 42 -1.77 -0.57 2.53
CA LEU A 42 -1.39 0.76 2.99
C LEU A 42 -0.38 1.40 2.04
N GLY A 43 0.64 0.64 1.65
CA GLY A 43 1.64 1.09 0.69
C GLY A 43 1.03 1.46 -0.66
N VAL A 44 0.15 0.61 -1.20
CA VAL A 44 -0.54 0.85 -2.47
C VAL A 44 -1.40 2.11 -2.39
N ALA A 45 -2.17 2.27 -1.32
CA ALA A 45 -3.00 3.45 -1.11
C ALA A 45 -2.15 4.74 -1.01
N CYS A 46 -1.01 4.68 -0.31
CA CYS A 46 -0.06 5.80 -0.25
C CYS A 46 0.51 6.16 -1.62
N VAL A 47 0.91 5.18 -2.45
CA VAL A 47 1.38 5.46 -3.83
C VAL A 47 0.28 6.16 -4.64
N ARG A 48 -0.95 5.67 -4.55
CA ARG A 48 -2.10 6.25 -5.27
C ARG A 48 -2.46 7.66 -4.79
N ALA A 49 -2.27 7.93 -3.51
CA ALA A 49 -2.44 9.26 -2.91
C ALA A 49 -1.26 10.21 -3.19
N GLY A 50 -0.25 9.80 -3.98
CA GLY A 50 0.97 10.58 -4.21
C GLY A 50 1.92 10.63 -3.01
N LYS A 51 1.62 9.92 -1.92
CA LYS A 51 2.40 9.83 -0.68
C LYS A 51 3.52 8.79 -0.81
N VAL A 52 4.38 8.97 -1.81
CA VAL A 52 5.48 8.04 -2.13
C VAL A 52 6.45 7.85 -0.95
N SER A 53 6.68 8.90 -0.15
CA SER A 53 7.50 8.82 1.06
C SER A 53 6.97 7.82 2.09
N GLU A 54 5.68 7.88 2.40
CA GLU A 54 5.04 6.91 3.32
C GLU A 54 5.07 5.49 2.73
N ALA A 55 4.80 5.35 1.43
CA ALA A 55 4.86 4.05 0.76
C ALA A 55 6.24 3.38 0.88
N ARG A 56 7.33 4.17 0.82
CA ARG A 56 8.70 3.66 1.01
C ARG A 56 8.97 3.19 2.44
N GLU A 57 8.41 3.85 3.45
CA GLU A 57 8.52 3.39 4.84
C GLU A 57 7.76 2.07 5.05
N VAL A 58 6.55 1.99 4.51
CA VAL A 58 5.74 0.77 4.55
C VAL A 58 6.45 -0.38 3.83
N TYR A 59 7.07 -0.11 2.67
CA TYR A 59 7.91 -1.08 1.98
C TYR A 59 9.05 -1.61 2.86
N LYS A 60 9.76 -0.75 3.60
CA LYS A 60 10.86 -1.20 4.46
C LYS A 60 10.36 -2.15 5.54
N ARG A 61 9.20 -1.87 6.15
CA ARG A 61 8.58 -2.75 7.15
C ARG A 61 8.10 -4.06 6.51
N LEU A 62 7.38 -3.96 5.40
CA LEU A 62 6.86 -5.11 4.67
C LEU A 62 7.99 -6.03 4.20
N LYS A 63 9.13 -5.49 3.79
CA LYS A 63 10.31 -6.26 3.37
C LYS A 63 10.86 -7.17 4.47
N LEU A 64 10.72 -6.78 5.74
CA LEU A 64 11.16 -7.59 6.88
C LEU A 64 10.23 -8.77 7.15
N ILE A 65 8.95 -8.65 6.77
CA ILE A 65 7.91 -9.64 7.03
C ILE A 65 7.71 -10.55 5.81
N ASP A 66 7.53 -9.96 4.64
CA ASP A 66 7.27 -10.64 3.38
C ASP A 66 7.98 -9.91 2.22
N GLN A 67 9.10 -10.49 1.79
CA GLN A 67 9.92 -9.93 0.72
C GLN A 67 9.22 -9.95 -0.65
N GLN A 68 8.32 -10.89 -0.90
CA GLN A 68 7.59 -10.96 -2.18
C GLN A 68 6.59 -9.82 -2.28
N LYS A 69 5.76 -9.62 -1.26
CA LYS A 69 4.80 -8.51 -1.22
C LYS A 69 5.51 -7.15 -1.22
N ALA A 70 6.64 -7.05 -0.51
CA ALA A 70 7.45 -5.84 -0.55
C ALA A 70 7.95 -5.52 -1.97
N LYS A 71 8.40 -6.53 -2.72
CA LYS A 71 8.83 -6.32 -4.11
C LYS A 71 7.69 -5.83 -5.00
N GLU A 72 6.49 -6.36 -4.81
CA GLU A 72 5.29 -5.88 -5.52
C GLU A 72 4.98 -4.41 -5.20
N LEU A 73 5.02 -4.03 -3.93
CA LEU A 73 4.85 -2.63 -3.52
C LEU A 73 5.93 -1.72 -4.11
N LEU A 74 7.18 -2.19 -4.14
CA LEU A 74 8.30 -1.41 -4.67
C LEU A 74 8.13 -1.13 -6.15
N ASP A 75 7.71 -2.12 -6.92
CA ASP A 75 7.45 -1.97 -8.35
C ASP A 75 6.38 -0.89 -8.60
N LEU A 76 5.30 -0.89 -7.81
CA LEU A 76 4.28 0.15 -7.86
C LEU A 76 4.80 1.55 -7.49
N ILE A 77 5.73 1.64 -6.53
CA ILE A 77 6.36 2.92 -6.15
C ILE A 77 7.17 3.52 -7.31
N TYR A 78 7.82 2.69 -8.13
CA TYR A 78 8.65 3.14 -9.26
C TYR A 78 7.89 3.20 -10.60
N GLU A 79 6.67 2.64 -10.67
CA GLU A 79 5.77 2.73 -11.83
C GLU A 79 4.99 4.06 -11.91
N VAL A 80 5.02 4.89 -10.86
CA VAL A 80 4.22 6.12 -10.72
C VAL A 80 4.93 7.37 -11.25
#